data_AF-A0A2B7XDX1-F1
#
_entry.id   AF-A0A2B7XDX1-F1
#
_cell.length_a   1.000
_cell.length_b   1.000
_cell.length_c   1.000
_cell.angle_alpha   90.00
_cell.angle_beta   90.00
_cell.angle_gamma   90.00
#
_symmetry.space_group_name_H-M   'P 1'
#
loop_
_entity.id
_entity.type
_entity.pdbx_description
1 polymer ?
#
loop_
_entity_poly.entity_id
_entity_poly.type
_entity_poly.pdbx_seq_one_letter_code
_entity_poly.pdbx_strand_id
1 'polypeptide(L)'
;MGRRPKFHQRWFGGMFDGKKFCCDNGTEWELGEKISEKDTYNPFPLRKGKPAEAEAQAVYHCRQIVGQCWPSCHSQDPDASPSRVSP
;
A
#
# COMPACT_ATOMS: atom_id res chain seq x y z
N MET A 1 29.10 5.55 -24.51
CA MET A 1 27.77 5.49 -23.86
C MET A 1 27.96 5.16 -22.39
N GLY A 2 27.78 6.14 -21.49
CA GLY A 2 27.97 5.92 -20.05
C GLY A 2 26.83 5.10 -19.45
N ARG A 3 27.15 4.03 -18.71
CA ARG A 3 26.17 3.25 -17.97
C ARG A 3 25.50 4.17 -16.94
N ARG A 4 24.18 4.35 -17.01
CA ARG A 4 23.42 5.03 -15.95
C ARG A 4 23.59 4.21 -14.66
N PRO A 5 23.88 4.83 -13.50
CA PRO A 5 23.91 4.10 -12.24
C PRO A 5 22.54 3.44 -12.03
N LYS A 6 22.54 2.12 -11.78
CA LYS A 6 21.33 1.41 -11.38
C LYS A 6 20.95 1.90 -9.99
N PHE A 7 19.98 2.81 -9.93
CA PHE A 7 19.27 3.08 -8.68
C PHE A 7 18.53 1.79 -8.30
N HIS A 8 18.79 1.27 -7.10
CA HIS A 8 18.12 0.09 -6.55
C HIS A 8 17.67 0.45 -5.13
N GLN A 9 16.58 1.20 -5.04
CA GLN A 9 15.76 1.18 -3.83
C GLN A 9 14.72 0.08 -4.01
N ARG A 10 14.63 -0.86 -3.07
CA ARG A 10 13.44 -1.72 -2.97
C ARG A 10 12.36 -0.87 -2.34
N TRP A 11 11.45 -0.31 -3.12
CA TRP A 11 10.44 0.64 -2.65
C TRP A 11 9.40 -0.08 -1.81
N PHE A 12 8.77 -1.09 -2.39
CA PHE A 12 7.70 -1.82 -1.71
C PHE A 12 8.22 -3.09 -1.05
N GLY A 13 9.17 -3.79 -1.68
CA GLY A 13 9.62 -5.08 -1.13
C GLY A 13 8.40 -6.00 -0.90
N GLY A 14 8.35 -6.69 0.24
CA GLY A 14 7.19 -7.49 0.63
C GLY A 14 6.21 -6.78 1.57
N MET A 15 6.21 -5.44 1.61
CA MET A 15 5.46 -4.65 2.61
C MET A 15 3.95 -4.94 2.62
N PHE A 16 3.40 -5.36 1.48
CA PHE A 16 1.97 -5.63 1.31
C PHE A 16 1.65 -7.11 1.15
N ASP A 17 2.64 -8.00 1.20
CA ASP A 17 2.40 -9.44 1.11
C ASP A 17 1.57 -9.89 2.33
N GLY A 18 0.46 -10.58 2.06
CA GLY A 18 -0.48 -11.06 3.07
C GLY A 18 -1.40 -9.99 3.68
N LYS A 19 -1.33 -8.72 3.23
CA LYS A 19 -2.19 -7.67 3.79
C LYS A 19 -3.64 -7.85 3.38
N LYS A 20 -4.54 -7.63 4.34
CA LYS A 20 -5.98 -7.58 4.12
C LYS A 20 -6.50 -6.15 4.18
N PHE A 21 -7.48 -5.83 3.35
CA PHE A 21 -8.15 -4.54 3.35
C PHE A 21 -9.62 -4.71 3.01
N CYS A 22 -10.45 -3.84 3.60
CA CYS A 22 -11.87 -3.76 3.30
C CYS A 22 -12.16 -2.58 2.39
N CYS A 23 -13.00 -2.82 1.40
CA CYS A 23 -13.52 -1.80 0.49
C CYS A 23 -14.86 -1.26 1.01
N ASP A 24 -15.22 -0.05 0.59
CA ASP A 24 -16.47 0.62 0.99
C ASP A 24 -17.74 -0.16 0.62
N ASN A 25 -17.65 -1.07 -0.35
CA ASN A 25 -18.72 -1.98 -0.74
C ASN A 25 -18.85 -3.21 0.19
N GLY A 26 -18.10 -3.25 1.30
CA GLY A 26 -18.11 -4.33 2.29
C GLY A 26 -17.30 -5.56 1.89
N THR A 27 -16.63 -5.56 0.72
CA THR A 27 -15.77 -6.67 0.31
C THR A 27 -14.42 -6.62 0.99
N GLU A 28 -13.92 -7.78 1.41
CA GLU A 28 -12.58 -7.95 1.96
C GLU A 28 -11.66 -8.58 0.92
N TRP A 29 -10.44 -8.07 0.82
CA TRP A 29 -9.42 -8.54 -0.11
C TRP A 29 -8.13 -8.85 0.63
N GLU A 30 -7.46 -9.91 0.20
CA GLU A 30 -6.12 -10.29 0.63
C GLU A 30 -5.15 -10.12 -0.53
N LEU A 31 -4.10 -9.32 -0.31
CA LEU A 31 -2.93 -9.27 -1.17
C LEU A 31 -2.06 -10.48 -0.85
N GLY A 32 -1.92 -11.40 -1.79
CA GLY A 32 -0.98 -12.51 -1.73
C GLY A 32 0.45 -12.05 -2.01
N GLU A 33 1.24 -12.93 -2.62
CA GLU A 33 2.63 -12.60 -2.97
C GLU A 33 2.71 -11.60 -4.14
N LYS A 34 3.63 -10.64 -4.02
CA LYS A 34 4.00 -9.73 -5.09
C LYS A 34 4.60 -10.47 -6.28
N ILE A 35 4.00 -10.26 -7.45
CA ILE A 35 4.42 -10.83 -8.73
C ILE A 35 5.57 -10.03 -9.34
N SER A 36 5.47 -8.70 -9.29
CA SER A 36 6.46 -7.81 -9.91
C SER A 36 6.47 -6.42 -9.27
N GLU A 37 7.59 -5.73 -9.41
CA GLU A 37 7.77 -4.33 -9.03
C GLU A 37 8.53 -3.62 -10.15
N LYS A 38 8.12 -2.39 -10.45
CA LYS A 38 8.82 -1.49 -11.35
C LYS A 38 8.90 -0.13 -10.68
N ASP A 39 10.11 0.39 -10.57
CA ASP A 39 10.38 1.73 -10.11
C ASP A 39 10.95 2.60 -11.23
N THR A 40 10.71 3.90 -11.10
CA THR A 40 11.29 4.93 -11.95
C THR A 40 11.79 6.02 -11.03
N TYR A 41 13.10 6.25 -11.05
CA TYR A 41 13.72 7.37 -10.35
C TYR A 41 14.18 8.42 -11.35
N ASN A 42 13.68 9.64 -11.21
CA ASN A 42 14.12 10.79 -11.99
C ASN A 42 14.92 11.78 -11.11
N PRO A 43 16.26 11.61 -11.00
CA PRO A 43 17.11 12.51 -10.22
C PRO A 43 17.23 13.90 -10.82
N PHE A 44 16.84 14.09 -12.08
CA PHE A 44 16.96 15.35 -12.80
C PHE A 44 15.59 15.79 -13.31
N PRO A 45 14.89 16.70 -12.61
CA PRO A 45 13.93 17.50 -13.33
C PRO A 45 14.74 18.27 -14.38
N LEU A 46 14.43 18.06 -15.66
CA LEU A 46 14.99 18.77 -16.81
C LEU A 46 14.80 20.31 -16.75
N ARG A 47 14.32 20.84 -15.62
CA ARG A 47 14.08 22.25 -15.31
C ARG A 47 14.60 22.56 -13.90
N LYS A 48 15.45 23.58 -13.81
CA LYS A 48 16.07 24.13 -12.59
C LYS A 48 15.06 24.26 -11.43
N GLY A 49 15.33 23.61 -10.30
CA GLY A 49 14.67 23.91 -9.01
C GLY A 49 13.51 23.00 -8.58
N LYS A 50 13.21 21.90 -9.27
CA LYS A 50 12.22 20.93 -8.79
C LYS A 50 12.86 19.83 -7.92
N PRO A 51 12.11 19.22 -6.97
CA PRO A 51 12.55 18.02 -6.27
C PRO A 51 12.78 16.86 -7.25
N ALA A 52 13.61 15.90 -6.86
CA ALA A 52 13.67 14.62 -7.55
C ALA A 52 12.30 13.93 -7.47
N GLU A 53 11.87 13.33 -8.58
CA GLU A 53 10.62 12.57 -8.66
C GLU A 53 10.93 11.09 -8.66
N ALA A 54 10.12 10.31 -7.96
CA ALA A 54 10.26 8.88 -7.91
C ALA A 54 8.88 8.25 -7.85
N GLU A 55 8.68 7.24 -8.68
CA GLU A 55 7.43 6.49 -8.78
C GLU A 55 7.76 5.01 -8.69
N ALA A 56 6.91 4.25 -8.00
CA ALA A 56 6.99 2.81 -7.96
C ALA A 56 5.61 2.21 -8.15
N GLN A 57 5.57 1.06 -8.84
CA GLN A 57 4.36 0.27 -9.07
C GLN A 57 4.66 -1.19 -8.73
N ALA A 58 3.69 -1.87 -8.12
CA ALA A 58 3.79 -3.30 -7.79
C ALA A 58 2.50 -4.02 -8.16
N VAL A 59 2.64 -5.28 -8.58
CA VAL A 59 1.53 -6.16 -8.97
C VAL A 59 1.49 -7.35 -8.03
N TYR A 60 0.31 -7.69 -7.52
CA TYR A 60 0.08 -8.76 -6.54
C TYR A 60 -0.96 -9.76 -7.04
N HIS A 61 -0.89 -11.00 -6.56
CA HIS A 61 -2.02 -11.92 -6.62
C HIS A 61 -3.05 -11.53 -5.56
N CYS A 62 -4.25 -11.12 -5.95
CA CYS A 62 -5.30 -10.72 -5.00
C CYS A 62 -6.37 -11.81 -4.91
N ARG A 63 -6.83 -12.09 -3.69
CA ARG A 63 -7.99 -12.96 -3.45
C ARG A 63 -9.08 -12.17 -2.75
N GLN A 64 -10.28 -12.18 -3.31
CA GLN A 64 -11.46 -11.70 -2.61
C GLN A 64 -11.88 -12.74 -1.57
N ILE A 65 -12.02 -12.31 -0.32
CA ILE A 65 -12.57 -13.13 0.75
C ILE A 65 -14.08 -12.88 0.74
N VAL A 66 -14.86 -13.92 0.45
CA VAL A 66 -16.31 -13.83 0.45
C VAL A 66 -16.79 -13.83 1.91
N GLY A 67 -17.16 -12.65 2.39
CA GLY A 67 -17.71 -12.39 3.71
C GLY A 67 -17.95 -10.89 3.89
N GLN A 68 -18.94 -10.50 4.70
CA GLN A 68 -19.02 -9.11 5.13
C GLN A 68 -17.75 -8.78 5.92
N CYS A 69 -17.05 -7.72 5.52
CA CYS A 69 -16.05 -7.10 6.37
C CYS A 69 -16.72 -6.82 7.73
N TRP A 70 -16.27 -7.48 8.80
CA TRP A 70 -16.83 -7.29 10.13
C TRP A 70 -16.73 -5.80 10.53
N PRO A 71 -17.71 -5.24 11.27
CA PRO A 71 -17.80 -3.79 11.51
C PRO A 71 -16.64 -3.20 12.35
N SER A 72 -15.68 -4.02 12.81
CA SER A 72 -14.47 -3.55 13.51
C SER A 72 -13.44 -2.85 12.63
N CYS A 73 -13.58 -2.87 11.30
CA CYS A 73 -12.61 -2.23 10.40
C CYS A 73 -12.74 -0.70 10.33
N HIS A 74 -13.80 -0.11 10.89
CA HIS A 74 -13.96 1.34 11.03
C HIS A 74 -13.47 1.90 12.38
N SER A 75 -13.06 1.06 13.32
CA SER A 75 -12.59 1.50 14.64
C SER A 75 -11.10 1.18 14.83
N GLN A 76 -10.25 1.90 14.08
CA GLN A 76 -8.88 2.17 14.53
C GLN A 76 -8.77 3.61 15.04
N ASP A 77 -9.74 4.03 15.86
CA ASP A 77 -9.52 5.12 16.81
C ASP A 77 -9.11 4.49 18.14
N PRO A 78 -7.85 4.61 18.59
CA PRO A 78 -7.42 4.11 19.89
C PRO A 78 -8.03 4.86 21.09
N ASP A 79 -8.90 5.86 20.85
CA ASP A 79 -9.43 6.76 21.89
C ASP A 79 -10.92 6.60 22.20
N ALA A 80 -11.62 5.63 21.60
CA ALA A 80 -13.02 5.37 21.93
C ALA A 80 -13.13 4.61 23.27
N SER A 81 -13.04 5.34 24.38
CA SER A 81 -13.42 4.86 25.71
C SER A 81 -14.85 4.33 25.68
N PRO A 82 -15.13 3.11 26.17
CA PRO A 82 -16.49 2.61 26.25
C PRO A 82 -17.20 3.31 27.41
N SER A 83 -18.06 4.28 27.11
CA SER A 83 -19.04 4.80 28.05
C SER A 83 -19.91 3.64 28.53
N ARG A 84 -19.79 3.30 29.82
CA ARG A 84 -20.65 2.35 30.52
C ARG A 84 -22.11 2.68 30.24
N VAL A 85 -22.85 1.71 29.71
CA VAL A 85 -24.30 1.68 29.86
C VAL A 85 -24.56 1.09 31.25
N SER A 86 -25.01 1.92 32.17
CA SER A 86 -25.62 1.47 33.44
C SER A 86 -27.12 1.21 33.20
N PRO A 87 -27.71 0.24 33.93
CA PRO A 87 -29.08 -0.24 33.73
C PRO A 87 -30.18 0.79 34.02
#